data_AF-A0A6N3IF86-F1
#
_entry.id   AF-A0A6N3IF86-F1
#
_cell.length_a   1.000
_cell.length_b   1.000
_cell.length_c   1.000
_cell.angle_alpha   90.00
_cell.angle_beta   90.00
_cell.angle_gamma   90.00
#
_symmetry.space_group_name_H-M   'P 1'
#
loop_
_entity.id
_entity.type
_entity.pdbx_description
1 polymer ?
#
loop_
_entity_poly.entity_id
_entity_poly.type
_entity_poly.pdbx_seq_one_letter_code
_entity_poly.pdbx_strand_id
1 'polypeptide(L)'
;MNFWEPEGYHQLGRDLCKDIEWDDVYARFKIATGTTNKTDLANYLGARVSWLNFCRKYQIVPVKWLRRLVFLKSEYTPQWVLHGRGKPKWEGWELDSPQSQRIQ
;
A
#
# COMPACT_ATOMS: atom_id res chain seq x y z
N MET A 1 3.08 23.64 -3.83
CA MET A 1 2.81 23.00 -2.52
C MET A 1 3.71 21.79 -2.45
N ASN A 2 4.79 21.83 -1.68
CA ASN A 2 5.73 20.72 -1.61
C ASN A 2 5.17 19.66 -0.66
N PHE A 3 5.17 18.41 -1.09
CA PHE A 3 4.86 17.29 -0.22
C PHE A 3 5.98 17.19 0.83
N TRP A 4 5.63 17.36 2.11
CA TRP A 4 6.59 17.49 3.22
C TRP A 4 6.84 16.18 4.00
N GLU A 5 6.31 15.03 3.58
CA GLU A 5 6.60 13.82 4.37
C GLU A 5 8.07 13.37 4.19
N PRO A 6 8.80 13.19 5.30
CA PRO A 6 10.22 12.86 5.26
C PRO A 6 10.49 11.51 4.59
N GLU A 7 9.53 10.59 4.62
CA GLU A 7 9.62 9.29 3.95
C GLU A 7 9.32 9.33 2.45
N GLY A 8 8.81 10.44 1.93
CA GLY A 8 8.45 10.59 0.52
C GLY A 8 7.16 9.89 0.10
N TYR A 9 6.97 9.77 -1.21
CA TYR A 9 5.77 9.23 -1.82
C TYR A 9 6.09 8.47 -3.12
N HIS A 10 5.18 7.57 -3.51
CA HIS A 10 5.14 7.01 -4.84
C HIS A 10 4.23 7.84 -5.73
N GLN A 11 4.74 8.29 -6.88
CA GLN A 11 3.94 8.96 -7.90
C GLN A 11 3.21 7.90 -8.74
N LEU A 12 1.89 8.05 -8.85
CA LEU A 12 1.01 7.23 -9.69
C LEU A 12 0.91 7.84 -11.10
N GLY A 13 0.47 7.03 -12.08
CA GLY A 13 0.38 7.40 -13.49
C GLY A 13 1.73 7.64 -14.19
N ARG A 14 2.84 7.29 -13.55
CA ARG A 14 4.21 7.48 -14.07
C ARG A 14 5.15 6.35 -13.67
N ASP A 15 6.22 6.18 -14.42
CA ASP A 15 7.32 5.25 -14.13
C ASP A 15 6.82 3.82 -13.81
N LEU A 16 7.14 3.31 -12.62
CA LEU A 16 6.71 1.99 -12.14
C LEU A 16 5.20 1.88 -11.89
N CYS A 17 4.47 3.00 -11.95
CA CYS A 17 3.03 3.12 -11.76
C CYS A 17 2.31 3.69 -13.00
N LYS A 18 2.89 3.55 -14.21
CA LYS A 18 2.43 4.22 -15.45
C LYS A 18 0.94 4.04 -15.79
N ASP A 19 0.33 2.93 -15.39
CA ASP A 19 -1.09 2.61 -15.67
C ASP A 19 -1.90 2.35 -14.40
N ILE A 20 -1.43 2.90 -13.27
CA ILE A 20 -2.08 2.75 -11.98
C ILE A 20 -2.56 4.12 -11.54
N GLU A 21 -3.85 4.21 -11.25
CA GLU A 21 -4.50 5.42 -10.74
C GLU A 21 -4.79 5.30 -9.25
N TRP A 22 -5.05 6.44 -8.62
CA TRP A 22 -5.41 6.51 -7.21
C TRP A 22 -6.58 5.61 -6.85
N ASP A 23 -7.61 5.58 -7.69
CA ASP A 23 -8.83 4.84 -7.39
C ASP A 23 -8.56 3.32 -7.35
N ASP A 24 -7.58 2.82 -8.11
CA ASP A 24 -7.11 1.42 -8.04
C ASP A 24 -6.42 1.12 -6.71
N VAL A 25 -5.48 1.99 -6.32
CA VAL A 25 -4.72 1.84 -5.07
C VAL A 25 -5.65 2.00 -3.86
N TYR A 26 -6.60 2.93 -3.93
CA TYR A 26 -7.61 3.16 -2.91
C TYR A 26 -8.52 1.95 -2.71
N ALA A 27 -8.96 1.30 -3.80
CA ALA A 27 -9.71 0.05 -3.71
C ALA A 27 -8.88 -1.05 -3.02
N ARG A 28 -7.61 -1.20 -3.38
CA ARG A 28 -6.71 -2.17 -2.74
C ARG A 28 -6.40 -1.86 -1.29
N PHE A 29 -6.27 -0.59 -0.90
CA PHE A 29 -6.16 -0.20 0.51
C PHE A 29 -7.39 -0.65 1.30
N LYS A 30 -8.60 -0.38 0.80
CA LYS A 30 -9.84 -0.83 1.47
C LYS A 30 -9.86 -2.34 1.69
N ILE A 31 -9.46 -3.12 0.68
CA ILE A 31 -9.31 -4.58 0.80
C ILE A 31 -8.27 -4.92 1.87
N ALA A 32 -7.07 -4.33 1.77
CA ALA A 32 -5.93 -4.64 2.63
C ALA A 32 -6.15 -4.29 4.11
N THR A 33 -7.03 -3.33 4.39
CA THR A 33 -7.34 -2.87 5.74
C THR A 33 -8.72 -3.34 6.23
N GLY A 34 -9.51 -4.01 5.39
CA GLY A 34 -10.90 -4.38 5.68
C GLY A 34 -11.84 -3.17 5.91
N THR A 35 -11.52 -2.01 5.33
CA THR A 35 -12.30 -0.78 5.55
C THR A 35 -13.31 -0.58 4.43
N THR A 36 -14.51 -0.12 4.77
CA THR A 36 -15.62 0.04 3.79
C THR A 36 -15.77 1.47 3.30
N ASN A 37 -15.32 2.45 4.08
CA ASN A 37 -15.47 3.87 3.77
C ASN A 37 -14.16 4.67 3.95
N LYS A 38 -14.20 5.91 3.46
CA LYS A 38 -13.05 6.81 3.43
C LYS A 38 -12.58 7.25 4.82
N THR A 39 -13.51 7.41 5.77
CA THR A 39 -13.19 7.83 7.14
C THR A 39 -12.44 6.72 7.87
N ASP A 40 -12.91 5.49 7.76
CA ASP A 40 -12.26 4.33 8.39
C ASP A 40 -10.87 4.10 7.83
N LEU A 41 -10.69 4.22 6.50
CA LEU A 41 -9.37 4.11 5.90
C LEU A 41 -8.44 5.22 6.40
N ALA A 42 -8.92 6.46 6.48
CA ALA A 42 -8.12 7.59 6.98
C ALA A 42 -7.68 7.35 8.42
N ASN A 43 -8.58 6.88 9.28
CA ASN A 43 -8.28 6.51 10.66
C ASN A 43 -7.23 5.38 10.75
N TYR A 44 -7.40 4.31 9.95
CA TYR A 44 -6.46 3.19 9.89
C TYR A 44 -5.03 3.66 9.52
N LEU A 45 -4.95 4.54 8.53
CA LEU A 45 -3.69 5.09 8.01
C LEU A 45 -3.11 6.22 8.88
N GLY A 46 -3.81 6.62 9.96
CA GLY A 46 -3.41 7.74 10.82
C GLY A 46 -3.39 9.08 10.08
N ALA A 47 -4.35 9.29 9.17
CA ALA A 47 -4.43 10.45 8.31
C ALA A 47 -5.78 11.18 8.44
N ARG A 48 -5.80 12.46 8.06
CA ARG A 48 -7.06 13.21 7.90
C ARG A 48 -7.71 12.82 6.57
N VAL A 49 -9.04 12.82 6.51
CA VAL A 49 -9.79 12.54 5.26
C VAL A 49 -9.41 13.49 4.12
N SER A 50 -9.13 14.77 4.42
CA SER A 50 -8.65 15.73 3.43
C SER A 50 -7.32 15.34 2.81
N TRP A 51 -6.48 14.58 3.52
CA TRP A 51 -5.21 14.07 3.00
C TRP A 51 -5.42 13.01 1.92
N LEU A 52 -6.44 12.16 2.06
CA LEU A 52 -6.80 11.20 1.02
C LEU A 52 -7.26 11.93 -0.25
N ASN A 53 -8.02 13.02 -0.12
CA ASN A 53 -8.43 13.82 -1.27
C ASN A 53 -7.23 14.52 -1.94
N PHE A 54 -6.26 15.00 -1.15
CA PHE A 54 -5.01 15.56 -1.65
C PHE A 54 -4.23 14.50 -2.45
N CYS A 55 -4.04 13.32 -1.87
CA CYS A 55 -3.33 12.22 -2.52
C CYS A 55 -4.01 11.77 -3.83
N ARG A 56 -5.35 11.74 -3.86
CA ARG A 56 -6.12 11.52 -5.09
C ARG A 56 -5.85 12.58 -6.15
N LYS A 57 -5.93 13.86 -5.77
CA LYS A 57 -5.75 14.98 -6.70
C LYS A 57 -4.35 14.97 -7.34
N TYR A 58 -3.33 14.64 -6.57
CA TYR A 58 -1.94 14.66 -7.03
C TYR A 58 -1.42 13.31 -7.49
N GLN A 59 -2.26 12.26 -7.44
CA GLN A 59 -1.89 10.91 -7.84
C GLN A 59 -0.65 10.41 -7.07
N ILE A 60 -0.64 10.54 -5.75
CA ILE A 60 0.52 10.17 -4.91
C ILE A 60 0.12 9.22 -3.78
N VAL A 61 0.97 8.27 -3.43
CA VAL A 61 0.79 7.36 -2.29
C VAL A 61 1.92 7.61 -1.27
N PRO A 62 1.63 8.09 -0.06
CA PRO A 62 2.63 8.27 0.99
C PRO A 62 3.32 6.95 1.37
N VAL A 63 4.66 6.94 1.44
CA VAL A 63 5.43 5.75 1.83
C VAL A 63 5.06 5.28 3.23
N LYS A 64 4.74 6.20 4.15
CA LYS A 64 4.34 5.86 5.52
C LYS A 64 3.07 5.00 5.58
N TRP A 65 2.15 5.14 4.63
CA TRP A 65 0.91 4.35 4.58
C TRP A 65 1.19 2.89 4.22
N LEU A 66 2.11 2.67 3.28
CA LEU A 66 2.58 1.36 2.92
C LEU A 66 3.32 0.69 4.09
N ARG A 67 4.17 1.43 4.81
CA ARG A 67 4.83 0.94 6.03
C ARG A 67 3.84 0.57 7.14
N ARG A 68 2.72 1.30 7.26
CA ARG A 68 1.66 1.01 8.23
C ARG A 68 1.10 -0.39 8.03
N LEU A 69 0.92 -0.83 6.77
CA LEU A 69 0.46 -2.18 6.45
C LEU A 69 1.44 -3.25 6.94
N VAL A 70 2.75 -3.01 6.78
CA VAL A 70 3.81 -3.91 7.27
C VAL A 70 3.79 -3.98 8.79
N PHE A 71 3.73 -2.82 9.46
CA PHE A 71 3.73 -2.72 10.92
C PHE A 71 2.53 -3.44 11.54
N LEU A 72 1.35 -3.28 10.94
CA LEU A 72 0.11 -3.92 11.39
C LEU A 72 -0.02 -5.38 10.91
N LYS A 73 1.05 -5.93 10.31
CA LYS A 73 1.11 -7.31 9.79
C LYS A 73 -0.07 -7.64 8.86
N SER A 74 -0.45 -6.69 8.01
CA SER A 74 -1.49 -6.93 6.99
C SER A 74 -1.15 -8.16 6.17
N GLU A 75 -2.19 -8.90 5.81
CA GLU A 75 -2.12 -10.03 4.90
C GLU A 75 -1.78 -9.58 3.48
N TYR A 76 -1.87 -8.30 3.17
CA TYR A 76 -1.57 -7.77 1.85
C TYR A 76 -0.25 -7.01 1.87
N THR A 77 0.59 -7.28 0.87
CA THR A 77 1.91 -6.64 0.77
C THR A 77 1.77 -5.20 0.28
N PRO A 78 2.70 -4.30 0.66
CA PRO A 78 2.79 -2.96 0.08
C PRO A 78 2.83 -2.96 -1.46
N GLN A 79 3.55 -3.93 -2.04
CA GLN A 79 3.68 -4.09 -3.49
C GLN A 79 2.35 -4.45 -4.13
N TRP A 80 1.56 -5.34 -3.50
CA TRP A 80 0.22 -5.66 -3.99
C TRP A 80 -0.70 -4.45 -3.89
N VAL A 81 -0.70 -3.72 -2.78
CA VAL A 81 -1.52 -2.50 -2.65
C VAL A 81 -1.16 -1.46 -3.70
N LEU A 82 0.14 -1.25 -3.92
CA LEU A 82 0.62 -0.24 -4.85
C LEU A 82 0.38 -0.64 -6.32
N HIS A 83 0.72 -1.87 -6.70
CA HIS A 83 0.75 -2.27 -8.11
C HIS A 83 -0.35 -3.25 -8.55
N GLY A 84 -1.08 -3.85 -7.61
CA GLY A 84 -1.96 -4.99 -7.90
C GLY A 84 -1.22 -6.24 -8.36
N ARG A 85 0.12 -6.24 -8.33
CA ARG A 85 0.98 -7.36 -8.72
C ARG A 85 1.66 -7.95 -7.48
N GLY A 86 1.95 -9.23 -7.54
CA GLY A 86 2.37 -10.02 -6.37
C GLY A 86 1.17 -10.67 -5.68
N LYS A 87 1.40 -11.69 -4.86
CA LYS A 87 0.32 -12.43 -4.21
C LYS A 87 -0.10 -11.76 -2.89
N PRO A 88 -1.40 -11.73 -2.53
CA PRO A 88 -1.82 -11.61 -1.13
C PRO A 88 -1.11 -12.70 -0.31
N LYS A 89 -0.70 -12.44 0.94
CA LYS A 89 0.06 -13.40 1.77
C LYS A 89 -0.59 -14.78 1.85
N TRP A 90 -1.91 -14.87 1.68
CA TRP A 90 -2.64 -16.15 1.64
C TRP A 90 -2.11 -17.14 0.59
N GLU A 91 -1.38 -16.70 -0.44
CA GLU A 91 -0.85 -17.59 -1.50
C GLU A 91 0.68 -17.60 -1.66
N GLY A 92 1.47 -17.06 -0.73
CA GLY A 92 2.92 -17.21 -0.86
C GLY A 92 3.76 -16.20 -0.10
N TRP A 93 3.70 -16.24 1.23
CA TRP A 93 4.85 -15.87 2.05
C TRP A 93 5.44 -17.13 2.67
N GLU A 94 5.85 -18.08 1.82
CA GLU A 94 7.10 -18.74 2.16
C GLU A 94 8.14 -17.66 1.96
N LEU A 95 8.63 -17.09 3.06
CA LEU A 95 10.03 -16.68 3.06
C LEU A 95 10.75 -17.87 2.43
N ASP A 96 11.59 -17.64 1.43
CA ASP A 96 12.72 -18.53 1.18
C ASP A 96 13.45 -18.65 2.53
N SER A 97 12.98 -19.58 3.37
CA SER A 97 13.67 -19.99 4.56
C SER A 97 14.91 -20.68 4.01
N PRO A 98 16.13 -20.27 4.38
CA PRO A 98 17.35 -20.97 3.99
C PRO A 98 17.46 -22.34 4.68
N GLN A 99 16.36 -23.08 4.81
CA GLN A 99 16.26 -24.36 5.50
C GLN A 99 15.86 -25.52 4.58
N SER A 100 15.40 -25.27 3.35
CA SER A 100 15.26 -26.31 2.33
C SER A 100 16.56 -26.58 1.56
N GLN A 101 17.67 -26.69 2.28
CA GLN A 101 18.89 -27.36 1.80
C GLN A 101 19.57 -28.14 2.93
N ARG A 102 18.80 -28.86 3.75
CA ARG A 102 19.31 -30.03 4.47
C ARG A 102 18.19 -31.03 4.61
N ILE A 103 18.22 -32.06 3.76
CA ILE A 103 17.87 -33.47 3.95
C ILE A 103 17.71 -34.04 2.53
N GLN A 104 18.80 -34.53 1.94
CA GLN A 104 19.17 -35.94 1.82
C GLN A 104 20.59 -36.03 1.25
#